data_AF-A0A919MMS8-F1
#
_entry.id   AF-A0A919MMS8-F1
#
_cell.length_a   1.000
_cell.length_b   1.000
_cell.length_c   1.000
_cell.angle_alpha   90.00
_cell.angle_beta   90.00
_cell.angle_gamma   90.00
#
_symmetry.space_group_name_H-M   'P 1'
#
loop_
_entity.id
_entity.type
_entity.pdbx_description
1 polymer ?
#
loop_
_entity_poly.entity_id
_entity_poly.type
_entity_poly.pdbx_seq_one_letter_code
_entity_poly.pdbx_strand_id
1 'polypeptide(L)'
;MLMRSPGVDGDPRLLSWLRVREFAVPPSMIETATTRRAAGDWSGACAAAHLDADVDVRAVAQSHGRDLATRLRTDLRHLAPDLLRWHWPRAALPDGLLRPGVTVALATYPHAAGALHLVARTPPAWADAGQRISLTLWPATHPSTTPHPHPHPDRRFRLDLHRHLWDARRAPDLRHRTGAEAALPTGAGADSAGADSAGADSTPAVGRPPAGSAVAKRFGAVRLPDGGAVHRWVAEAAILREADGRPHDPVVVRVGARFRLALDPGADGPRLLGRAARGYPVLPHAATWLLPDLELLRAGLITLDQLHPLVAAALAPAWPPARNPAPPPAPVPPPAPAAPRLVECRGEWHRIAVVAGVLTALDHDPAEVWREELFAALGGLPLACLRAIDLANREPASLDDIRARLDHGDTVGALAVVEELLGAAAALRGGALRDELETAAARRVTYGLYRAGLAGRGPLKDKPPRRRAGRSRTR
;
A
#
# COMPACT_ATOMS: atom_id res chain seq x y z
N MET A 1 -8.75 -34.15 -4.26
CA MET A 1 -10.15 -33.83 -3.88
C MET A 1 -10.10 -33.12 -2.54
N LEU A 2 -9.92 -31.79 -2.58
CA LEU A 2 -9.89 -30.94 -1.39
C LEU A 2 -11.30 -30.41 -1.16
N MET A 3 -11.86 -30.70 0.02
CA MET A 3 -13.15 -30.16 0.43
C MET A 3 -13.06 -28.64 0.53
N ARG A 4 -13.72 -27.96 -0.41
CA ARG A 4 -14.14 -26.56 -0.27
C ARG A 4 -15.13 -26.50 0.89
N SER A 5 -14.72 -25.92 2.01
CA SER A 5 -15.65 -25.53 3.06
C SER A 5 -16.55 -24.39 2.55
N PRO A 6 -17.89 -24.49 2.68
CA PRO A 6 -18.80 -23.45 2.20
C PRO A 6 -18.86 -22.31 3.21
N GLY A 7 -18.20 -21.19 2.88
CA GLY A 7 -18.22 -19.96 3.67
C GLY A 7 -17.32 -18.82 3.17
N VAL A 8 -16.81 -18.88 1.93
CA VAL A 8 -15.83 -17.91 1.39
C VAL A 8 -16.52 -16.97 0.39
N ASP A 9 -17.47 -16.18 0.87
CA ASP A 9 -17.61 -14.80 0.38
C ASP A 9 -16.87 -13.93 1.40
N GLY A 10 -15.54 -13.96 1.35
CA GLY A 10 -14.70 -13.15 2.24
C GLY A 10 -14.96 -11.67 1.99
N ASP A 11 -14.99 -10.86 3.07
CA ASP A 11 -15.15 -9.41 2.96
C ASP A 11 -14.16 -8.86 1.91
N PRO A 12 -14.65 -8.26 0.80
CA PRO A 12 -13.79 -7.74 -0.27
C PRO A 12 -12.73 -6.76 0.23
N ARG A 13 -13.00 -6.06 1.34
CA ARG A 13 -12.03 -5.17 1.99
C ARG A 13 -10.85 -5.95 2.57
N LEU A 14 -11.11 -7.05 3.28
CA LEU A 14 -10.08 -7.88 3.89
C LEU A 14 -9.26 -8.62 2.82
N LEU A 15 -9.90 -9.14 1.78
CA LEU A 15 -9.21 -9.76 0.65
C LEU A 15 -8.31 -8.76 -0.10
N SER A 16 -8.77 -7.52 -0.27
CA SER A 16 -7.94 -6.44 -0.82
C SER A 16 -6.73 -6.17 0.08
N TRP A 17 -6.89 -6.12 1.41
CA TRP A 17 -5.76 -5.93 2.32
C TRP A 17 -4.75 -7.07 2.30
N LEU A 18 -5.18 -8.33 2.17
CA LEU A 18 -4.28 -9.46 1.98
C LEU A 18 -3.43 -9.31 0.71
N ARG A 19 -4.09 -8.99 -0.41
CA ARG A 19 -3.39 -8.77 -1.69
C ARG A 19 -2.41 -7.59 -1.61
N VAL A 20 -2.82 -6.49 -0.99
CA VAL A 20 -1.94 -5.32 -0.79
C VAL A 20 -0.74 -5.67 0.08
N ARG A 21 -0.92 -6.50 1.12
CA ARG A 21 0.19 -6.93 1.98
C ARG A 21 1.21 -7.76 1.21
N GLU A 22 0.75 -8.64 0.34
CA GLU A 22 1.61 -9.50 -0.49
C GLU A 22 2.54 -8.68 -1.39
N PHE A 23 2.02 -7.66 -2.07
CA PHE A 23 2.77 -6.94 -3.10
C PHE A 23 3.29 -5.56 -2.69
N ALA A 24 2.59 -4.81 -1.82
CA ALA A 24 2.95 -3.43 -1.54
C ALA A 24 4.16 -3.30 -0.62
N VAL A 25 4.34 -4.23 0.32
CA VAL A 25 5.47 -4.28 1.26
C VAL A 25 5.86 -5.75 1.50
N PRO A 26 6.51 -6.41 0.52
CA PRO A 26 6.88 -7.82 0.63
C PRO A 26 7.93 -8.05 1.74
N PRO A 27 8.04 -9.27 2.29
CA PRO A 27 9.00 -9.59 3.35
C PRO A 27 10.45 -9.18 3.04
N SER A 28 10.91 -9.41 1.80
CA SER A 28 12.24 -9.03 1.33
C SER A 28 12.52 -7.52 1.41
N MET A 29 11.49 -6.69 1.18
CA MET A 29 11.57 -5.24 1.35
C MET A 29 11.76 -4.88 2.82
N ILE A 30 10.97 -5.48 3.72
CA ILE A 30 11.04 -5.24 5.17
C ILE A 30 12.42 -5.63 5.71
N GLU A 31 12.92 -6.81 5.32
CA GLU A 31 14.22 -7.33 5.73
C GLU A 31 15.36 -6.41 5.26
N THR A 32 15.34 -6.02 3.98
CA THR A 32 16.36 -5.13 3.40
C THR A 32 16.32 -3.75 4.05
N ALA A 33 15.14 -3.14 4.17
CA ALA A 33 14.97 -1.83 4.78
C ALA A 33 15.36 -1.83 6.26
N THR A 34 14.97 -2.87 7.01
CA THR A 34 15.34 -3.03 8.42
C THR A 34 16.85 -3.21 8.60
N THR A 35 17.49 -4.03 7.77
CA THR A 35 18.95 -4.23 7.81
C THR A 35 19.70 -2.92 7.55
N ARG A 36 19.29 -2.17 6.52
CA ARG A 36 19.89 -0.86 6.18
C ARG A 36 19.69 0.17 7.28
N ARG A 37 18.48 0.23 7.84
CA ARG A 37 18.13 1.11 8.97
C ARG A 37 18.96 0.78 10.22
N ALA A 38 19.10 -0.50 10.56
CA ALA A 38 19.91 -0.95 11.70
C ALA A 38 21.39 -0.59 11.54
N ALA A 39 21.92 -0.59 10.32
CA ALA A 39 23.27 -0.12 9.99
C ALA A 39 23.39 1.41 9.96
N GLY A 40 22.30 2.17 10.12
CA GLY A 40 22.27 3.63 10.04
C GLY A 40 22.28 4.19 8.61
N ASP A 41 22.16 3.34 7.59
CA ASP A 41 22.04 3.70 6.17
C ASP A 41 20.58 4.01 5.82
N TRP A 42 20.11 5.17 6.27
CA TRP A 42 18.73 5.63 6.04
C TRP A 42 18.43 5.82 4.55
N SER A 43 19.42 6.23 3.75
CA SER A 43 19.27 6.37 2.29
C SER A 43 19.04 5.02 1.61
N GLY A 44 19.81 4.00 1.97
CA GLY A 44 19.63 2.63 1.47
C GLY A 44 18.32 2.02 1.95
N ALA A 45 17.89 2.32 3.18
CA ALA A 45 16.58 1.90 3.67
C ALA A 45 15.46 2.52 2.82
N CYS A 46 15.53 3.82 2.52
CA CYS A 46 14.57 4.50 1.64
C CYS A 46 14.53 3.84 0.25
N ALA A 47 15.70 3.62 -0.36
CA ALA A 47 15.78 3.00 -1.68
C ALA A 47 15.14 1.60 -1.72
N ALA A 48 15.36 0.79 -0.67
CA ALA A 48 14.77 -0.54 -0.54
C ALA A 48 13.23 -0.51 -0.50
N ALA A 49 12.64 0.54 0.09
CA ALA A 49 11.19 0.72 0.18
C ALA A 49 10.60 1.61 -0.93
N HIS A 50 11.34 1.84 -2.02
CA HIS A 50 10.95 2.71 -3.14
C HIS A 50 10.67 4.17 -2.75
N LEU A 51 11.41 4.66 -1.75
CA LEU A 51 11.46 6.07 -1.39
C LEU A 51 12.66 6.76 -2.03
N ASP A 52 12.40 7.81 -2.81
CA ASP A 52 13.43 8.65 -3.41
C ASP A 52 13.75 9.81 -2.47
N ALA A 53 14.90 9.75 -1.81
CA ALA A 53 15.31 10.73 -0.81
C ALA A 53 16.02 11.94 -1.43
N ASP A 54 15.33 13.08 -1.45
CA ASP A 54 15.83 14.41 -1.87
C ASP A 54 16.12 15.29 -0.65
N VAL A 55 16.95 14.80 0.28
CA VAL A 55 17.30 15.52 1.50
C VAL A 55 18.81 15.63 1.62
N ASP A 56 19.34 16.84 1.43
CA ASP A 56 20.74 17.15 1.68
C ASP A 56 20.91 17.72 3.09
N VAL A 57 21.28 16.85 4.03
CA VAL A 57 21.53 17.22 5.43
C VAL A 57 22.68 18.23 5.57
N ARG A 58 23.67 18.21 4.66
CA ARG A 58 24.80 19.15 4.69
C ARG A 58 24.35 20.54 4.26
N ALA A 59 23.59 20.63 3.18
CA ALA A 59 22.99 21.90 2.74
C ALA A 59 22.07 22.48 3.84
N VAL A 60 21.30 21.62 4.52
CA VAL A 60 20.48 22.05 5.67
C VAL A 60 21.33 22.60 6.82
N ALA A 61 22.47 21.98 7.13
CA ALA A 61 23.37 22.48 8.18
C ALA A 61 23.96 23.85 7.84
N GLN A 62 24.24 24.11 6.55
CA GLN A 62 24.77 25.38 6.06
C GLN A 62 23.70 26.48 6.08
N SER A 63 22.49 26.18 5.62
CA SER A 63 21.42 27.18 5.46
C SER A 63 20.59 27.42 6.73
N HIS A 64 20.43 26.40 7.58
CA HIS A 64 19.50 26.41 8.71
C HIS A 64 20.14 26.05 10.06
N GLY A 65 21.45 25.83 10.08
CA GLY A 65 22.23 25.57 11.28
C GLY A 65 22.35 24.09 11.67
N ARG A 66 23.36 23.81 12.49
CA ARG A 66 23.74 22.44 12.90
C ARG A 66 22.68 21.76 13.76
N ASP A 67 21.95 22.51 14.58
CA ASP A 67 20.95 21.94 15.48
C ASP A 67 19.77 21.34 14.70
N LEU A 68 19.26 22.07 13.70
CA LEU A 68 18.19 21.57 12.84
C LEU A 68 18.67 20.37 12.03
N ALA A 69 19.85 20.44 11.44
CA ALA A 69 20.44 19.32 10.70
C ALA A 69 20.62 18.07 11.58
N THR A 70 20.96 18.23 12.87
CA THR A 70 21.08 17.13 13.83
C THR A 70 19.73 16.50 14.13
N ARG A 71 18.69 17.30 14.37
CA ARG A 71 17.32 16.80 14.54
C ARG A 71 16.81 16.05 13.30
N LEU A 72 17.01 16.64 12.11
CA LEU A 72 16.65 16.01 10.84
C LEU A 72 17.39 14.69 10.62
N ARG A 73 18.71 14.66 10.83
CA ARG A 73 19.52 13.43 10.71
C ARG A 73 19.05 12.36 11.69
N THR A 74 18.64 12.75 12.89
CA THR A 74 18.11 11.84 13.89
C THR A 74 16.78 11.24 13.43
N ASP A 75 15.87 12.05 12.91
CA ASP A 75 14.59 11.56 12.38
C ASP A 75 14.80 10.65 11.16
N LEU A 76 15.70 11.00 10.23
CA LEU A 76 16.03 10.15 9.07
C LEU A 76 16.65 8.81 9.48
N ARG A 77 17.53 8.77 10.49
CA ARG A 77 18.12 7.51 11.00
C ARG A 77 17.09 6.54 11.57
N HIS A 78 15.96 7.04 12.06
CA HIS A 78 14.90 6.22 12.65
C HIS A 78 13.69 6.06 11.74
N LEU A 79 13.73 6.61 10.52
CA LEU A 79 12.71 6.40 9.50
C LEU A 79 12.66 4.91 9.14
N ALA A 80 11.48 4.30 9.27
CA ALA A 80 11.09 3.00 8.74
C ALA A 80 10.27 3.24 7.45
N PRO A 81 10.93 3.28 6.28
CA PRO A 81 10.29 3.69 5.03
C PRO A 81 9.33 2.64 4.46
N ASP A 82 9.58 1.36 4.73
CA ASP A 82 8.69 0.23 4.52
C ASP A 82 7.40 0.34 5.35
N LEU A 83 7.52 0.72 6.64
CA LEU A 83 6.37 0.99 7.49
C LEU A 83 5.57 2.22 7.03
N LEU A 84 6.26 3.28 6.60
CA LEU A 84 5.64 4.47 6.01
C LEU A 84 4.85 4.12 4.76
N ARG A 85 5.45 3.31 3.86
CA ARG A 85 4.81 2.83 2.63
C ARG A 85 3.57 1.99 2.93
N TRP A 86 3.64 1.11 3.93
CA TRP A 86 2.49 0.29 4.36
C TRP A 86 1.27 1.16 4.70
N HIS A 87 1.48 2.15 5.55
CA HIS A 87 0.45 3.06 6.08
C HIS A 87 0.14 4.27 5.20
N TRP A 88 0.76 4.36 4.03
CA TRP A 88 0.55 5.48 3.12
C TRP A 88 -0.92 5.52 2.63
N PRO A 89 -1.51 6.71 2.40
CA PRO A 89 -2.85 6.81 1.84
C PRO A 89 -3.01 6.04 0.53
N ARG A 90 -4.01 5.16 0.43
CA ARG A 90 -4.31 4.36 -0.77
C ARG A 90 -5.56 4.84 -1.49
N ALA A 91 -5.61 4.61 -2.80
CA ALA A 91 -6.83 4.82 -3.57
C ALA A 91 -7.83 3.68 -3.27
N ALA A 92 -9.12 4.02 -3.18
CA ALA A 92 -10.17 3.04 -2.94
C ALA A 92 -10.60 2.42 -4.28
N LEU A 93 -9.87 1.38 -4.73
CA LEU A 93 -10.10 0.53 -5.91
C LEU A 93 -9.38 -0.82 -5.62
N PRO A 94 -9.77 -1.95 -6.26
CA PRO A 94 -9.48 -3.31 -5.75
C PRO A 94 -7.99 -3.62 -5.54
N ASP A 95 -7.13 -2.95 -6.30
CA ASP A 95 -5.68 -3.18 -6.37
C ASP A 95 -4.92 -2.50 -5.21
N GLY A 96 -5.59 -1.64 -4.43
CA GLY A 96 -5.05 -1.04 -3.21
C GLY A 96 -3.76 -0.23 -3.42
N LEU A 97 -3.65 0.42 -4.58
CA LEU A 97 -2.47 1.21 -4.93
C LEU A 97 -2.32 2.47 -4.08
N LEU A 98 -1.09 2.96 -3.96
CA LEU A 98 -0.84 4.25 -3.30
C LEU A 98 -1.61 5.37 -4.01
N ARG A 99 -2.16 6.29 -3.23
CA ARG A 99 -2.88 7.43 -3.78
C ARG A 99 -1.88 8.36 -4.47
N PRO A 100 -2.03 8.66 -5.76
CA PRO A 100 -1.12 9.58 -6.45
C PRO A 100 -1.39 11.04 -6.08
N GLY A 101 -0.38 11.88 -6.26
CA GLY A 101 -0.43 13.33 -6.13
C GLY A 101 -0.72 13.84 -4.71
N VAL A 102 -0.44 13.05 -3.67
CA VAL A 102 -0.60 13.50 -2.28
C VAL A 102 0.73 13.97 -1.71
N THR A 103 0.64 14.98 -0.86
CA THR A 103 1.75 15.54 -0.11
C THR A 103 1.41 15.42 1.37
N VAL A 104 2.30 14.83 2.14
CA VAL A 104 2.07 14.44 3.53
C VAL A 104 3.22 14.95 4.38
N ALA A 105 2.93 15.70 5.43
CA ALA A 105 3.94 16.09 6.41
C ALA A 105 4.26 14.90 7.32
N LEU A 106 5.55 14.61 7.49
CA LEU A 106 6.07 13.62 8.44
C LEU A 106 6.58 14.28 9.71
N ALA A 107 7.25 15.42 9.62
CA ALA A 107 7.75 16.16 10.79
C ALA A 107 7.78 17.65 10.51
N THR A 108 7.65 18.45 11.56
CA THR A 108 7.76 19.91 11.52
C THR A 108 8.90 20.35 12.44
N TYR A 109 9.80 21.18 11.92
CA TYR A 109 10.94 21.73 12.62
C TYR A 109 10.76 23.25 12.77
N PRO A 110 10.56 23.75 13.98
CA PRO A 110 10.57 25.19 14.24
C PRO A 110 11.93 25.80 13.88
N HIS A 111 11.89 26.97 13.25
CA HIS A 111 13.08 27.73 12.87
C HIS A 111 12.75 29.22 12.79
N ALA A 112 13.76 30.08 12.99
CA ALA A 112 13.59 31.53 13.13
C ALA A 112 12.96 32.18 11.89
N ALA A 113 13.30 31.71 10.68
CA ALA A 113 12.75 32.18 9.42
C ALA A 113 11.40 31.54 9.05
N GLY A 114 10.82 30.72 9.93
CA GLY A 114 9.62 29.93 9.68
C GLY A 114 9.88 28.42 9.71
N ALA A 115 8.83 27.63 9.98
CA ALA A 115 8.96 26.19 10.14
C ALA A 115 9.37 25.49 8.83
N LEU A 116 10.20 24.45 8.96
CA LEU A 116 10.51 23.50 7.89
C LEU A 116 9.74 22.20 8.10
N HIS A 117 9.26 21.59 7.04
CA HIS A 117 8.56 20.31 7.08
C HIS A 117 9.36 19.24 6.35
N LEU A 118 9.57 18.10 7.00
CA LEU A 118 9.91 16.86 6.30
C LEU A 118 8.64 16.35 5.65
N VAL A 119 8.65 16.26 4.33
CA VAL A 119 7.49 15.95 3.51
C VAL A 119 7.76 14.71 2.68
N ALA A 120 6.78 13.82 2.65
CA ALA A 120 6.73 12.72 1.70
C ALA A 120 5.63 13.01 0.66
N ARG A 121 5.84 12.60 -0.58
CA ARG A 121 4.89 12.85 -1.67
C ARG A 121 4.85 11.71 -2.68
N THR A 122 3.68 11.44 -3.22
CA THR A 122 3.54 10.57 -4.41
C THR A 122 3.50 11.42 -5.68
N PRO A 123 4.03 10.92 -6.81
CA PRO A 123 3.91 11.61 -8.08
C PRO A 123 2.44 11.82 -8.47
N PRO A 124 2.13 12.83 -9.32
CA PRO A 124 0.80 12.96 -9.89
C PRO A 124 0.45 11.72 -10.72
N ALA A 125 -0.84 11.45 -10.90
CA ALA A 125 -1.31 10.20 -11.53
C ALA A 125 -0.72 9.91 -12.92
N TRP A 126 -0.39 10.96 -13.70
CA TRP A 126 0.23 10.81 -15.02
C TRP A 126 1.71 10.40 -14.97
N ALA A 127 2.36 10.59 -13.83
CA ALA A 127 3.77 10.24 -13.58
C ALA A 127 3.91 9.08 -12.58
N ASP A 128 2.81 8.44 -12.19
CA ASP A 128 2.88 7.33 -11.24
C ASP A 128 3.47 6.09 -11.90
N ALA A 129 4.57 5.60 -11.33
CA ALA A 129 5.31 4.45 -11.82
C ALA A 129 5.84 3.64 -10.64
N GLY A 130 5.22 2.49 -10.37
CA GLY A 130 5.64 1.60 -9.30
C GLY A 130 5.50 2.20 -7.90
N GLN A 131 4.52 3.08 -7.69
CA GLN A 131 4.17 3.62 -6.37
C GLN A 131 5.34 4.28 -5.62
N ARG A 132 6.14 5.09 -6.32
CA ARG A 132 7.27 5.78 -5.72
C ARG A 132 6.79 6.87 -4.75
N ILE A 133 7.53 7.08 -3.67
CA ILE A 133 7.32 8.19 -2.74
C ILE A 133 8.61 9.00 -2.73
N SER A 134 8.58 10.32 -2.96
CA SER A 134 9.76 11.15 -2.72
C SER A 134 9.72 11.80 -1.35
N LEU A 135 10.88 11.91 -0.71
CA LEU A 135 11.08 12.47 0.62
C LEU A 135 11.94 13.73 0.49
N THR A 136 11.48 14.87 1.01
CA THR A 136 12.16 16.16 0.85
C THR A 136 11.88 17.10 2.03
N LEU A 137 12.65 18.19 2.14
CA LEU A 137 12.49 19.20 3.18
C LEU A 137 12.00 20.52 2.56
N TRP A 138 10.86 21.03 3.01
CA TRP A 138 10.28 22.28 2.49
C TRP A 138 10.06 23.33 3.58
N PRO A 139 10.23 24.63 3.30
CA PRO A 139 9.64 25.69 4.12
C PRO A 139 8.10 25.61 4.10
N ALA A 140 7.47 26.03 5.21
CA ALA A 140 6.01 26.05 5.38
C ALA A 140 5.26 26.77 4.25
N THR A 141 5.86 27.84 3.72
CA THR A 141 5.42 28.58 2.54
C THR A 141 6.37 28.31 1.38
N HIS A 142 6.15 27.23 0.64
CA HIS A 142 6.91 26.91 -0.57
C HIS A 142 6.15 27.37 -1.83
N PRO A 143 6.62 28.36 -2.61
CA PRO A 143 5.97 28.69 -3.89
C PRO A 143 6.06 27.50 -4.85
N SER A 144 4.91 26.98 -5.29
CA SER A 144 4.87 25.81 -6.17
C SER A 144 5.22 26.17 -7.61
N THR A 145 6.45 25.89 -8.03
CA THR A 145 6.87 26.00 -9.44
C THR A 145 6.66 24.71 -10.23
N THR A 146 6.43 23.59 -9.53
CA THR A 146 6.30 22.23 -10.11
C THR A 146 4.86 21.89 -10.54
N PRO A 147 4.66 21.05 -11.58
CA PRO A 147 3.34 20.62 -12.08
C PRO A 147 2.66 19.58 -11.16
N HIS A 148 2.70 19.77 -9.84
CA HIS A 148 2.09 18.89 -8.85
C HIS A 148 0.72 19.40 -8.40
N PRO A 149 -0.33 18.56 -8.37
CA PRO A 149 -1.70 19.01 -8.10
C PRO A 149 -1.92 19.53 -6.67
N HIS A 150 -1.17 18.98 -5.71
CA HIS A 150 -1.26 19.36 -4.29
C HIS A 150 0.14 19.66 -3.75
N PRO A 151 0.70 20.85 -4.02
CA PRO A 151 2.10 21.15 -3.71
C PRO A 151 2.36 21.45 -2.23
N HIS A 152 1.33 21.44 -1.39
CA HIS A 152 1.45 21.64 0.05
C HIS A 152 0.85 20.43 0.79
N PRO A 153 1.31 20.15 2.01
CA PRO A 153 0.73 19.11 2.85
C PRO A 153 -0.79 19.27 2.96
N ASP A 154 -1.53 18.22 2.61
CA ASP A 154 -2.98 18.21 2.76
C ASP A 154 -3.31 18.06 4.26
N ARG A 155 -4.17 18.92 4.79
CA ARG A 155 -4.63 18.88 6.20
C ARG A 155 -5.24 17.53 6.58
N ARG A 156 -5.70 16.74 5.60
CA ARG A 156 -6.21 15.38 5.79
C ARG A 156 -5.11 14.35 6.04
N PHE A 157 -3.88 14.57 5.56
CA PHE A 157 -2.80 13.59 5.65
C PHE A 157 -1.69 14.14 6.55
N ARG A 158 -1.86 13.93 7.87
CA ARG A 158 -0.99 14.45 8.94
C ARG A 158 -0.23 13.31 9.62
N LEU A 159 0.81 12.79 8.98
CA LEU A 159 1.67 11.76 9.58
C LEU A 159 2.67 12.34 10.60
N ASP A 160 2.77 13.66 10.67
CA ASP A 160 3.42 14.40 11.75
C ASP A 160 2.76 14.19 13.11
N LEU A 161 1.45 13.94 13.13
CA LEU A 161 0.70 13.57 14.33
C LEU A 161 0.68 12.05 14.57
N HIS A 162 1.20 11.26 13.64
CA HIS A 162 1.15 9.78 13.69
C HIS A 162 2.54 9.18 13.44
N ARG A 163 3.54 9.66 14.20
CA ARG A 163 4.94 9.25 14.03
C ARG A 163 5.13 7.75 14.15
N HIS A 164 4.32 7.06 14.95
CA HIS A 164 4.33 5.59 15.11
C HIS A 164 4.05 4.80 13.84
N LEU A 165 3.63 5.45 12.75
CA LEU A 165 3.43 4.83 11.44
C LEU A 165 4.67 4.87 10.54
N TRP A 166 5.77 5.49 10.98
CA TRP A 166 6.99 5.62 10.17
C TRP A 166 8.28 5.82 10.99
N ASP A 167 8.23 6.28 12.23
CA ASP A 167 9.37 6.46 13.13
C ASP A 167 9.49 5.23 14.04
N ALA A 168 10.58 4.48 13.87
CA ALA A 168 10.82 3.24 14.61
C ALA A 168 10.82 3.44 16.14
N ARG A 169 11.22 4.61 16.63
CA ARG A 169 11.22 4.93 18.08
C ARG A 169 9.81 5.11 18.64
N ARG A 170 8.88 5.48 17.78
CA ARG A 170 7.48 5.77 18.13
C ARG A 170 6.56 4.61 17.82
N ALA A 171 7.03 3.57 17.12
CA ALA A 171 6.25 2.37 16.83
C ALA A 171 5.53 1.77 18.06
N PRO A 172 6.11 1.74 19.29
CA PRO A 172 5.40 1.26 20.48
C PRO A 172 4.07 2.00 20.76
N ASP A 173 3.92 3.26 20.35
CA ASP A 173 2.69 4.03 20.54
C ASP A 173 1.49 3.44 19.75
N LEU A 174 1.75 2.55 18.78
CA LEU A 174 0.71 1.76 18.11
C LEU A 174 -0.17 1.03 19.12
N ARG A 175 0.39 0.52 20.22
CA ARG A 175 -0.35 -0.22 21.24
C ARG A 175 -1.47 0.58 21.88
N HIS A 176 -1.19 1.83 22.25
CA HIS A 176 -2.18 2.75 22.79
C HIS A 176 -3.28 3.06 21.77
N ARG A 177 -2.91 3.08 20.50
CA ARG A 177 -3.79 3.43 19.39
C ARG A 177 -4.72 2.30 18.97
N THR A 178 -4.28 1.05 19.12
CA THR A 178 -5.04 -0.15 18.75
C THR A 178 -5.99 -0.62 19.86
N GLY A 179 -5.94 0.01 21.04
CA GLY A 179 -6.71 -0.39 22.22
C GLY A 179 -6.20 -1.69 22.86
N ALA A 180 -5.01 -2.16 22.47
CA ALA A 180 -4.42 -3.42 22.94
C ALA A 180 -4.06 -3.42 24.44
N GLU A 181 -4.07 -2.26 25.11
CA GLU A 181 -3.93 -2.19 26.57
C GLU A 181 -5.17 -2.69 27.33
N ALA A 182 -6.36 -2.59 26.73
CA ALA A 182 -7.60 -3.06 27.35
C ALA A 182 -7.84 -4.58 27.16
N ALA A 183 -7.01 -5.26 26.37
CA ALA A 183 -7.13 -6.68 26.02
C ALA A 183 -6.00 -7.54 26.60
N LEU A 184 -5.53 -7.22 27.81
CA LEU A 184 -4.69 -8.15 28.57
C LEU A 184 -5.57 -9.01 29.48
N PRO A 185 -5.81 -10.30 29.19
CA PRO A 185 -6.09 -11.24 30.26
C PRO A 185 -4.81 -11.37 31.07
N THR A 186 -4.79 -10.74 32.25
CA THR A 186 -3.83 -11.08 33.30
C THR A 186 -4.02 -12.56 33.61
N GLY A 187 -3.05 -13.39 33.24
CA GLY A 187 -3.07 -14.81 33.55
C GLY A 187 -3.11 -15.04 35.06
N ALA A 188 -4.23 -15.57 35.54
CA ALA A 188 -4.31 -16.34 36.77
C ALA A 188 -5.50 -17.29 36.69
N GLY A 189 -5.20 -18.59 36.61
CA GLY A 189 -6.05 -19.70 37.09
C GLY A 189 -7.35 -19.99 36.33
N ALA A 190 -7.42 -21.18 35.72
CA ALA A 190 -8.68 -21.85 35.49
C ALA A 190 -9.41 -22.08 36.83
N ASP A 191 -10.70 -21.79 36.87
CA ASP A 191 -11.76 -22.79 37.14
C ASP A 191 -13.16 -22.17 36.91
N SER A 192 -14.08 -23.04 36.49
CA SER A 192 -15.38 -22.83 35.85
C SER A 192 -16.48 -22.13 36.69
N ALA A 193 -17.38 -21.38 36.04
CA ALA A 193 -18.79 -21.76 35.79
C ALA A 193 -19.65 -20.56 35.30
N GLY A 194 -20.71 -20.88 34.55
CA GLY A 194 -21.46 -20.00 33.64
C GLY A 194 -22.12 -18.75 34.22
N ALA A 195 -22.22 -17.72 33.37
CA ALA A 195 -23.32 -16.76 33.33
C ALA A 195 -23.37 -16.09 31.94
N ASP A 196 -24.42 -16.40 31.20
CA ASP A 196 -25.16 -15.63 30.20
C ASP A 196 -24.42 -14.62 29.31
N SER A 197 -24.35 -15.02 28.04
CA SER A 197 -24.01 -14.18 26.89
C SER A 197 -25.04 -13.07 26.67
N ALA A 198 -24.67 -11.84 27.01
CA ALA A 198 -25.25 -10.61 26.45
C ALA A 198 -24.14 -9.56 26.25
N GLY A 199 -23.14 -9.89 25.44
CA GLY A 199 -22.16 -8.92 24.96
C GLY A 199 -22.79 -8.03 23.90
N ALA A 200 -23.44 -6.95 24.33
CA ALA A 200 -23.94 -5.91 23.44
C ALA A 200 -22.76 -5.28 22.71
N ASP A 201 -22.68 -5.55 21.41
CA ASP A 201 -21.82 -4.88 20.43
C ASP A 201 -22.20 -3.39 20.41
N SER A 202 -21.65 -2.63 21.35
CA SER A 202 -22.03 -1.25 21.63
C SER A 202 -21.31 -0.34 20.64
N THR A 203 -21.72 -0.41 19.38
CA THR A 203 -21.38 0.61 18.40
C THR A 203 -21.98 1.93 18.91
N PRO A 204 -21.21 3.01 19.13
CA PRO A 204 -21.79 4.26 19.61
C PRO A 204 -22.81 4.79 18.60
N ALA A 205 -24.07 4.87 19.04
CA ALA A 205 -25.14 5.40 18.22
C ALA A 205 -24.87 6.89 17.91
N VAL A 206 -24.78 7.24 16.63
CA VAL A 206 -24.66 8.64 16.18
C VAL A 206 -25.90 9.41 16.64
N GLY A 207 -25.71 10.53 17.33
CA GLY A 207 -26.81 11.39 17.76
C GLY A 207 -27.71 11.78 16.57
N ARG A 208 -29.00 11.43 16.67
CA ARG A 208 -30.00 11.66 15.61
C ARG A 208 -30.17 13.17 15.38
N PRO A 209 -30.21 13.66 14.12
CA PRO A 209 -30.49 15.08 13.85
C PRO A 209 -31.88 15.47 14.37
N PRO A 210 -32.12 16.76 14.69
CA PRO A 210 -33.42 17.23 15.18
C PRO A 210 -34.55 16.84 14.21
N ALA A 211 -35.64 16.33 14.78
CA ALA A 211 -36.80 15.85 14.05
C ALA A 211 -37.37 16.99 13.17
N GLY A 212 -37.61 16.71 11.89
CA GLY A 212 -38.21 17.67 10.94
C GLY A 212 -37.23 18.38 10.00
N SER A 213 -35.91 18.23 10.16
CA SER A 213 -34.98 18.77 9.16
C SER A 213 -35.08 18.02 7.82
N ALA A 214 -34.87 18.71 6.70
CA ALA A 214 -34.74 18.08 5.37
C ALA A 214 -33.61 17.02 5.33
N VAL A 215 -32.71 17.05 6.32
CA VAL A 215 -31.66 16.05 6.57
C VAL A 215 -32.24 14.78 7.20
N ALA A 216 -33.21 14.84 8.12
CA ALA A 216 -33.79 13.65 8.74
C ALA A 216 -34.58 12.75 7.75
N LYS A 217 -35.24 13.32 6.73
CA LYS A 217 -36.01 12.56 5.72
C LYS A 217 -35.14 11.81 4.70
N ARG A 218 -33.85 12.12 4.60
CA ARG A 218 -32.92 11.52 3.62
C ARG A 218 -31.94 10.52 4.24
N PHE A 219 -31.88 10.46 5.57
CA PHE A 219 -30.84 9.76 6.33
C PHE A 219 -31.51 8.82 7.34
N GLY A 220 -32.00 7.67 6.85
CA GLY A 220 -32.06 6.48 7.72
C GLY A 220 -30.69 6.27 8.37
N ALA A 221 -30.68 5.77 9.61
CA ALA A 221 -29.51 5.63 10.48
C ALA A 221 -28.19 5.51 9.70
N VAL A 222 -27.31 6.51 9.81
CA VAL A 222 -25.98 6.45 9.19
C VAL A 222 -25.26 5.28 9.84
N ARG A 223 -25.20 4.14 9.15
CA ARG A 223 -24.35 3.03 9.53
C ARG A 223 -22.92 3.54 9.46
N LEU A 224 -22.22 3.51 10.60
CA LEU A 224 -20.80 3.81 10.65
C LEU A 224 -20.08 2.83 9.70
N PRO A 225 -19.05 3.31 8.99
CA PRO A 225 -18.42 2.48 7.99
C PRO A 225 -17.70 1.31 8.66
N ASP A 226 -17.82 0.12 8.09
CA ASP A 226 -17.05 -1.04 8.54
C ASP A 226 -15.54 -0.69 8.47
N GLY A 227 -14.79 -1.04 9.53
CA GLY A 227 -13.38 -0.67 9.69
C GLY A 227 -13.11 0.74 10.23
N GLY A 228 -14.13 1.53 10.60
CA GLY A 228 -13.95 2.86 11.21
C GLY A 228 -13.39 2.79 12.64
N ALA A 229 -12.37 3.60 12.97
CA ALA A 229 -11.79 3.68 14.32
C ALA A 229 -12.61 4.59 15.26
N VAL A 230 -13.93 4.41 15.31
CA VAL A 230 -14.87 5.35 15.96
C VAL A 230 -14.56 5.55 17.44
N HIS A 231 -14.19 4.48 18.14
CA HIS A 231 -13.77 4.50 19.55
C HIS A 231 -12.53 5.38 19.83
N ARG A 232 -11.75 5.77 18.81
CA ARG A 232 -10.56 6.62 18.95
C ARG A 232 -10.78 8.06 18.51
N TRP A 233 -11.85 8.33 17.77
CA TRP A 233 -12.04 9.63 17.12
C TRP A 233 -12.00 10.82 18.08
N VAL A 234 -12.52 10.68 19.31
CA VAL A 234 -12.47 11.73 20.33
C VAL A 234 -11.03 12.01 20.79
N ALA A 235 -10.26 10.97 21.09
CA ALA A 235 -8.85 11.10 21.50
C ALA A 235 -7.97 11.70 20.38
N GLU A 236 -8.17 11.23 19.14
CA GLU A 236 -7.45 11.73 17.97
C GLU A 236 -7.84 13.18 17.63
N ALA A 237 -9.10 13.57 17.85
CA ALA A 237 -9.55 14.94 17.71
C ALA A 237 -8.92 15.86 18.76
N ALA A 238 -8.68 15.39 19.99
CA ALA A 238 -7.97 16.16 21.01
C ALA A 238 -6.52 16.46 20.59
N ILE A 239 -5.79 15.46 20.11
CA ILE A 239 -4.41 15.62 19.58
C ILE A 239 -4.38 16.64 18.44
N LEU A 240 -5.34 16.56 17.49
CA LEU A 240 -5.43 17.49 16.39
C LEU A 240 -5.68 18.93 16.85
N ARG A 241 -6.60 19.13 17.81
CA ARG A 241 -6.93 20.45 18.34
C ARG A 241 -5.75 21.10 19.05
N GLU A 242 -5.02 20.33 19.85
CA GLU A 242 -3.82 20.80 20.51
C GLU A 242 -2.76 21.22 19.47
N ALA A 243 -2.50 20.36 18.49
CA ALA A 243 -1.51 20.64 17.44
C ALA A 243 -1.87 21.85 16.56
N ASP A 244 -3.15 22.06 16.27
CA ASP A 244 -3.63 23.18 15.45
C ASP A 244 -3.94 24.45 16.30
N GLY A 245 -3.78 24.40 17.64
CA GLY A 245 -4.06 25.52 18.54
C GLY A 245 -5.54 25.91 18.61
N ARG A 246 -6.44 24.93 18.46
CA ARG A 246 -7.90 25.12 18.33
C ARG A 246 -8.69 24.25 19.32
N PRO A 247 -8.53 24.46 20.63
CA PRO A 247 -9.08 23.56 21.67
C PRO A 247 -10.61 23.46 21.66
N HIS A 248 -11.31 24.46 21.14
CA HIS A 248 -12.78 24.55 21.15
C HIS A 248 -13.42 24.30 19.78
N ASP A 249 -12.64 24.11 18.72
CA ASP A 249 -13.21 23.90 17.39
C ASP A 249 -13.78 22.47 17.27
N PRO A 250 -14.98 22.32 16.68
CA PRO A 250 -15.44 21.03 16.19
C PRO A 250 -14.45 20.42 15.20
N VAL A 251 -14.23 19.10 15.27
CA VAL A 251 -13.36 18.38 14.33
C VAL A 251 -14.22 17.60 13.34
N VAL A 252 -13.90 17.74 12.04
CA VAL A 252 -14.66 17.10 10.97
C VAL A 252 -14.07 15.73 10.62
N VAL A 253 -14.85 14.67 10.77
CA VAL A 253 -14.50 13.31 10.31
C VAL A 253 -15.05 13.09 8.92
N ARG A 254 -14.21 12.65 7.98
CA ARG A 254 -14.63 12.35 6.60
C ARG A 254 -14.89 10.86 6.42
N VAL A 255 -16.17 10.51 6.34
CA VAL A 255 -16.63 9.15 6.06
C VAL A 255 -16.98 9.04 4.58
N GLY A 256 -15.98 8.70 3.77
CA GLY A 256 -16.12 8.59 2.32
C GLY A 256 -16.30 9.94 1.59
N ALA A 257 -16.84 9.88 0.37
CA ALA A 257 -16.91 11.04 -0.53
C ALA A 257 -18.02 12.05 -0.17
N ARG A 258 -19.06 11.60 0.53
CA ARG A 258 -20.31 12.37 0.70
C ARG A 258 -20.67 12.67 2.15
N PHE A 259 -20.15 11.93 3.11
CA PHE A 259 -20.55 12.04 4.51
C PHE A 259 -19.44 12.68 5.36
N ARG A 260 -19.86 13.62 6.20
CA ARG A 260 -19.00 14.30 7.17
C ARG A 260 -19.69 14.26 8.52
N LEU A 261 -18.93 13.97 9.56
CA LEU A 261 -19.38 14.00 10.95
C LEU A 261 -18.61 15.11 11.69
N ALA A 262 -19.23 15.72 12.71
CA ALA A 262 -18.54 16.57 13.68
C ALA A 262 -18.29 15.78 14.95
N LEU A 263 -17.14 16.06 15.54
CA LEU A 263 -16.85 15.80 16.93
C LEU A 263 -16.80 17.16 17.60
N ASP A 264 -17.79 17.46 18.43
CA ASP A 264 -17.75 18.65 19.28
C ASP A 264 -16.74 18.42 20.42
N PRO A 265 -16.06 19.46 20.92
CA PRO A 265 -15.25 19.33 22.13
C PRO A 265 -16.15 18.93 23.31
N GLY A 266 -15.76 17.90 24.08
CA GLY A 266 -16.51 17.43 25.24
C GLY A 266 -17.78 16.62 24.95
N ALA A 267 -18.06 16.27 23.69
CA ALA A 267 -19.16 15.36 23.36
C ALA A 267 -18.74 13.89 23.48
N ASP A 268 -19.62 13.05 24.01
CA ASP A 268 -19.43 11.59 24.15
C ASP A 268 -19.50 10.82 22.83
N GLY A 269 -19.79 11.48 21.70
CA GLY A 269 -19.88 10.81 20.41
C GLY A 269 -20.02 11.73 19.20
N PRO A 270 -19.83 11.19 17.98
CA PRO A 270 -19.94 11.94 16.74
C PRO A 270 -21.40 12.33 16.45
N ARG A 271 -21.57 13.53 15.90
CA ARG A 271 -22.85 14.04 15.40
C ARG A 271 -22.79 14.23 13.88
N LEU A 272 -23.88 13.91 13.18
CA LEU A 272 -23.93 14.09 11.73
C LEU A 272 -23.99 15.58 11.38
N LEU A 273 -23.07 16.04 10.53
CA LEU A 273 -23.12 17.38 9.97
C LEU A 273 -23.71 17.36 8.57
N GLY A 274 -24.45 18.41 8.23
CA GLY A 274 -24.77 18.73 6.84
C GLY A 274 -23.51 19.01 5.99
N ARG A 275 -23.67 19.23 4.68
CA ARG A 275 -22.58 19.36 3.69
C ARG A 275 -21.56 20.50 3.94
N ALA A 276 -21.74 21.34 4.95
CA ALA A 276 -21.19 22.70 5.05
C ALA A 276 -20.14 22.97 6.15
N ALA A 277 -19.44 21.97 6.69
CA ALA A 277 -18.34 22.22 7.63
C ALA A 277 -17.03 22.56 6.90
N ARG A 278 -16.94 23.80 6.38
CA ARG A 278 -15.69 24.39 5.88
C ARG A 278 -15.06 25.24 6.98
N GLY A 279 -13.73 25.23 7.11
CA GLY A 279 -12.99 26.07 8.07
C GLY A 279 -12.56 25.38 9.37
N TYR A 280 -13.17 24.24 9.70
CA TYR A 280 -12.80 23.43 10.85
C TYR A 280 -11.63 22.47 10.59
N PRO A 281 -10.86 22.08 11.62
CA PRO A 281 -9.90 21.00 11.52
C PRO A 281 -10.56 19.71 11.01
N VAL A 282 -9.82 18.95 10.19
CA VAL A 282 -10.29 17.68 9.63
C VAL A 282 -9.51 16.55 10.26
N LEU A 283 -10.21 15.55 10.80
CA LEU A 283 -9.56 14.39 11.40
C LEU A 283 -8.64 13.73 10.37
N PRO A 284 -7.35 13.47 10.71
CA PRO A 284 -6.42 12.85 9.78
C PRO A 284 -6.92 11.51 9.27
N HIS A 285 -6.58 11.19 8.02
CA HIS A 285 -7.00 9.95 7.38
C HIS A 285 -6.57 8.71 8.17
N ALA A 286 -5.33 8.73 8.70
CA ALA A 286 -4.81 7.65 9.54
C ALA A 286 -5.69 7.42 10.77
N ALA A 287 -6.13 8.48 11.46
CA ALA A 287 -7.01 8.43 12.63
C ALA A 287 -8.47 8.03 12.32
N THR A 288 -8.89 8.06 11.06
CA THR A 288 -10.29 7.79 10.69
C THR A 288 -10.60 6.29 10.71
N TRP A 289 -9.63 5.45 10.35
CA TRP A 289 -9.82 4.02 10.08
C TRP A 289 -8.97 3.16 11.03
N LEU A 290 -9.43 1.93 11.29
CA LEU A 290 -8.60 0.91 11.91
C LEU A 290 -7.36 0.65 11.04
N LEU A 291 -6.30 0.18 11.69
CA LEU A 291 -5.12 -0.27 10.97
C LEU A 291 -5.44 -1.55 10.20
N PRO A 292 -5.01 -1.68 8.93
CA PRO A 292 -5.21 -2.89 8.15
C PRO A 292 -4.76 -4.17 8.88
N ASP A 293 -3.63 -4.09 9.58
CA ASP A 293 -3.09 -5.21 10.37
C ASP A 293 -4.07 -5.70 11.44
N LEU A 294 -4.77 -4.79 12.13
CA LEU A 294 -5.76 -5.17 13.13
C LEU A 294 -7.00 -5.80 12.52
N GLU A 295 -7.43 -5.30 11.35
CA GLU A 295 -8.59 -5.86 10.65
C GLU A 295 -8.30 -7.30 10.22
N LEU A 296 -7.11 -7.55 9.66
CA LEU A 296 -6.67 -8.88 9.23
C LEU A 296 -6.47 -9.85 10.42
N LEU A 297 -5.84 -9.39 11.51
CA LEU A 297 -5.65 -10.21 12.72
C LEU A 297 -6.99 -10.59 13.36
N ARG A 298 -7.92 -9.64 13.51
CA ARG A 298 -9.25 -9.90 14.10
C ARG A 298 -10.07 -10.87 13.27
N ALA A 299 -9.88 -10.86 11.96
CA ALA A 299 -10.49 -11.81 11.04
C ALA A 299 -9.78 -13.18 11.00
N GLY A 300 -8.66 -13.35 11.71
CA GLY A 300 -7.88 -14.59 11.71
C GLY A 300 -7.21 -14.90 10.36
N LEU A 301 -7.07 -13.90 9.48
CA LEU A 301 -6.51 -14.07 8.14
C LEU A 301 -4.98 -14.01 8.12
N ILE A 302 -4.38 -13.45 9.17
CA ILE A 302 -2.93 -13.43 9.38
C ILE A 302 -2.59 -13.69 10.84
N THR A 303 -1.34 -14.06 11.09
CA THR A 303 -0.74 -14.23 12.43
C THR A 303 0.28 -13.15 12.73
N LEU A 304 0.74 -13.06 13.99
CA LEU A 304 1.68 -12.02 14.45
C LEU A 304 3.04 -12.09 13.73
N ASP A 305 3.52 -13.27 13.36
CA ASP A 305 4.77 -13.48 12.61
C ASP A 305 4.69 -12.95 11.17
N GLN A 306 3.47 -12.76 10.66
CA GLN A 306 3.21 -12.11 9.38
C GLN A 306 3.03 -10.60 9.54
N LEU A 307 3.33 -9.97 10.67
CA LEU A 307 3.31 -8.52 10.76
C LEU A 307 4.68 -7.91 10.46
N HIS A 308 4.69 -6.63 10.12
CA HIS A 308 5.92 -5.86 10.14
C HIS A 308 6.54 -5.95 11.55
N PRO A 309 7.86 -6.19 11.72
CA PRO A 309 8.47 -6.44 13.03
C PRO A 309 8.19 -5.34 14.08
N LEU A 310 8.23 -4.07 13.67
CA LEU A 310 7.86 -2.94 14.54
C LEU A 310 6.38 -2.96 14.99
N VAL A 311 5.47 -3.42 14.13
CA VAL A 311 4.04 -3.55 14.46
C VAL A 311 3.83 -4.76 15.37
N ALA A 312 4.43 -5.90 15.04
CA ALA A 312 4.40 -7.11 15.86
C ALA A 312 4.87 -6.81 17.30
N ALA A 313 6.04 -6.17 17.44
CA ALA A 313 6.62 -5.81 18.73
C ALA A 313 5.75 -4.83 19.52
N ALA A 314 5.08 -3.90 18.84
CA ALA A 314 4.18 -2.95 19.50
C ALA A 314 2.89 -3.62 19.99
N LEU A 315 2.30 -4.52 19.20
CA LEU A 315 1.04 -5.18 19.54
C LEU A 315 1.22 -6.31 20.56
N ALA A 316 2.34 -7.02 20.52
CA ALA A 316 2.63 -8.13 21.43
C ALA A 316 4.07 -8.04 21.97
N PRO A 317 4.35 -7.18 22.97
CA PRO A 317 5.71 -7.00 23.51
C PRO A 317 6.30 -8.26 24.17
N ALA A 318 5.44 -9.14 24.69
CA ALA A 318 5.81 -10.43 25.27
C ALA A 318 5.97 -11.54 24.23
N TRP A 319 5.61 -11.27 22.97
CA TRP A 319 5.89 -12.20 21.88
C TRP A 319 7.40 -12.21 21.65
N PRO A 320 8.07 -13.37 21.71
CA PRO A 320 9.48 -13.42 21.43
C PRO A 320 9.68 -12.85 20.02
N PRO A 321 10.54 -11.84 19.82
CA PRO A 321 10.93 -11.47 18.47
C PRO A 321 11.41 -12.76 17.81
N ALA A 322 10.98 -13.03 16.57
CA ALA A 322 11.52 -14.15 15.80
C ALA A 322 13.05 -14.07 15.95
N ARG A 323 13.63 -15.01 16.71
CA ARG A 323 15.02 -14.92 17.14
C ARG A 323 15.85 -15.06 15.88
N ASN A 324 16.54 -13.98 15.55
CA ASN A 324 17.39 -13.77 14.39
C ASN A 324 16.63 -13.67 13.05
N PRO A 325 17.00 -12.73 12.16
CA PRO A 325 16.90 -13.05 10.73
C PRO A 325 17.64 -14.37 10.55
N ALA A 326 17.06 -15.32 9.82
CA ALA A 326 17.82 -16.49 9.42
C ALA A 326 19.20 -16.02 8.92
N PRO A 327 20.32 -16.70 9.27
CA PRO A 327 21.61 -16.39 8.66
C PRO A 327 21.38 -16.24 7.15
N PRO A 328 22.03 -15.27 6.47
CA PRO A 328 21.83 -15.06 5.04
C PRO A 328 21.86 -16.44 4.40
N PRO A 329 20.83 -16.82 3.62
CA PRO A 329 20.72 -18.17 3.13
C PRO A 329 22.07 -18.55 2.56
N ALA A 330 22.65 -19.64 3.05
CA ALA A 330 23.84 -20.23 2.45
C ALA A 330 23.60 -20.21 0.93
N PRO A 331 24.59 -19.82 0.10
CA PRO A 331 24.40 -19.62 -1.33
C PRO A 331 23.52 -20.74 -1.85
N VAL A 332 22.28 -20.38 -2.21
CA VAL A 332 21.24 -21.35 -2.55
C VAL A 332 21.89 -22.18 -3.66
N PRO A 333 22.09 -23.50 -3.48
CA PRO A 333 22.54 -24.33 -4.58
C PRO A 333 21.61 -24.00 -5.75
N PRO A 334 22.13 -23.86 -6.99
CA PRO A 334 21.33 -23.40 -8.12
C PRO A 334 19.99 -24.13 -8.07
N PRO A 335 18.87 -23.39 -8.14
CA PRO A 335 17.55 -23.98 -7.91
C PRO A 335 17.46 -25.26 -8.72
N ALA A 336 17.03 -26.35 -8.07
CA ALA A 336 16.79 -27.59 -8.78
C ALA A 336 15.99 -27.24 -10.04
N PRO A 337 16.39 -27.74 -11.23
CA PRO A 337 15.73 -27.36 -12.46
C PRO A 337 14.23 -27.58 -12.27
N ALA A 338 13.45 -26.51 -12.49
CA ALA A 338 12.02 -26.53 -12.28
C ALA A 338 11.45 -27.78 -12.95
N ALA A 339 10.62 -28.54 -12.21
CA ALA A 339 10.08 -29.79 -12.73
C ALA A 339 9.44 -29.55 -14.10
N PRO A 340 9.71 -30.41 -15.09
CA PRO A 340 9.16 -30.23 -16.42
C PRO A 340 7.63 -30.18 -16.35
N ARG A 341 7.05 -29.22 -17.08
CA ARG A 341 5.59 -29.11 -17.22
C ARG A 341 5.13 -30.15 -18.24
N LEU A 342 4.03 -30.82 -17.95
CA LEU A 342 3.44 -31.82 -18.83
C LEU A 342 2.35 -31.21 -19.71
N VAL A 343 2.37 -31.55 -21.00
CA VAL A 343 1.42 -31.12 -22.01
C VAL A 343 0.98 -32.35 -22.81
N GLU A 344 -0.33 -32.54 -22.97
CA GLU A 344 -0.84 -33.59 -23.85
C GLU A 344 -0.66 -33.18 -25.32
N CYS A 345 0.19 -33.90 -26.04
CA CYS A 345 0.53 -33.64 -27.44
C CYS A 345 0.38 -34.93 -28.24
N ARG A 346 -0.45 -34.92 -29.29
CA ARG A 346 -0.73 -36.09 -30.14
C ARG A 346 -1.20 -37.34 -29.35
N GLY A 347 -1.85 -37.15 -28.20
CA GLY A 347 -2.35 -38.25 -27.34
C GLY A 347 -1.33 -38.80 -26.34
N GLU A 348 -0.12 -38.22 -26.27
CA GLU A 348 0.91 -38.59 -25.28
C GLU A 348 1.30 -37.40 -24.40
N TRP A 349 1.83 -37.66 -23.20
CA TRP A 349 2.30 -36.62 -22.29
C TRP A 349 3.73 -36.21 -22.63
N HIS A 350 3.89 -34.99 -23.16
CA HIS A 350 5.19 -34.39 -23.48
C HIS A 350 5.60 -33.40 -22.39
N ARG A 351 6.90 -33.15 -22.30
CA ARG A 351 7.55 -32.28 -21.31
C ARG A 351 7.98 -30.98 -21.98
N ILE A 352 7.68 -29.87 -21.32
CA ILE A 352 8.28 -28.56 -21.62
C ILE A 352 9.04 -28.07 -20.39
N ALA A 353 10.26 -27.58 -20.59
CA ALA A 353 11.11 -27.08 -19.50
C ALA A 353 12.04 -25.97 -20.00
N VAL A 354 12.53 -25.15 -19.08
CA VAL A 354 13.57 -24.16 -19.38
C VAL A 354 14.91 -24.90 -19.53
N VAL A 355 15.48 -24.89 -20.73
CA VAL A 355 16.80 -25.45 -21.05
C VAL A 355 17.63 -24.38 -21.71
N ALA A 356 18.88 -24.22 -21.27
CA ALA A 356 19.77 -23.15 -21.74
C ALA A 356 19.13 -21.74 -21.69
N GLY A 357 18.28 -21.49 -20.68
CA GLY A 357 17.62 -20.20 -20.49
C GLY A 357 16.41 -19.94 -21.40
N VAL A 358 15.88 -20.95 -22.10
CA VAL A 358 14.67 -20.80 -22.93
C VAL A 358 13.71 -21.97 -22.68
N LEU A 359 12.42 -21.68 -22.55
CA LEU A 359 11.37 -22.67 -22.47
C LEU A 359 11.25 -23.47 -23.78
N THR A 360 11.54 -24.77 -23.70
CA THR A 360 11.69 -25.67 -24.84
C THR A 360 10.83 -26.92 -24.66
N ALA A 361 10.36 -27.49 -25.77
CA ALA A 361 9.69 -28.79 -25.78
C ALA A 361 10.72 -29.91 -25.89
N LEU A 362 10.88 -30.71 -24.83
CA LEU A 362 11.98 -31.66 -24.69
C LEU A 362 11.81 -32.93 -25.52
N ASP A 363 10.56 -33.28 -25.82
CA ASP A 363 10.20 -34.52 -26.51
C ASP A 363 10.00 -34.32 -28.02
N HIS A 364 10.56 -33.24 -28.58
CA HIS A 364 10.57 -32.96 -30.02
C HIS A 364 11.98 -32.68 -30.51
N ASP A 365 12.33 -33.22 -31.67
CA ASP A 365 13.59 -32.91 -32.36
C ASP A 365 13.55 -31.47 -32.90
N PRO A 366 14.67 -30.71 -32.90
CA PRO A 366 14.71 -29.35 -33.42
C PRO A 366 14.21 -29.18 -34.86
N ALA A 367 14.40 -30.17 -35.75
CA ALA A 367 13.90 -30.10 -37.13
C ALA A 367 12.38 -30.26 -37.19
N GLU A 368 11.78 -31.01 -36.27
CA GLU A 368 10.32 -31.06 -36.12
C GLU A 368 9.78 -29.71 -35.59
N VAL A 369 10.39 -29.17 -34.54
CA VAL A 369 10.02 -27.86 -33.99
C VAL A 369 10.04 -26.78 -35.07
N TRP A 370 11.12 -26.71 -35.85
CA TRP A 370 11.25 -25.70 -36.91
C TRP A 370 10.18 -25.84 -38.00
N ARG A 371 9.86 -27.07 -38.44
CA ARG A 371 8.77 -27.29 -39.42
C ARG A 371 7.41 -26.86 -38.88
N GLU A 372 7.14 -27.14 -37.62
CA GLU A 372 5.89 -26.78 -36.96
C GLU A 372 5.77 -25.27 -36.73
N GLU A 373 6.87 -24.58 -36.42
CA GLU A 373 6.91 -23.12 -36.35
C GLU A 373 6.65 -22.47 -37.73
N LEU A 374 7.21 -23.02 -38.81
CA LEU A 374 6.88 -22.57 -40.17
C LEU A 374 5.41 -22.82 -40.52
N PHE A 375 4.88 -23.99 -40.16
CA PHE A 375 3.48 -24.31 -40.36
C PHE A 375 2.57 -23.30 -39.63
N ALA A 376 2.90 -22.95 -38.39
CA ALA A 376 2.20 -21.92 -37.63
C ALA A 376 2.27 -20.54 -38.30
N ALA A 377 3.45 -20.14 -38.79
CA ALA A 377 3.64 -18.86 -39.47
C ALA A 377 2.80 -18.75 -40.75
N LEU A 378 2.51 -19.87 -41.41
CA LEU A 378 1.63 -19.96 -42.57
C LEU A 378 0.12 -20.09 -42.22
N GLY A 379 -0.24 -19.93 -40.95
CA GLY A 379 -1.62 -19.99 -40.46
C GLY A 379 -2.09 -21.40 -40.07
N GLY A 380 -1.19 -22.38 -40.06
CA GLY A 380 -1.45 -23.73 -39.54
C GLY A 380 -1.60 -23.74 -38.01
N LEU A 381 -2.21 -24.81 -37.48
CA LEU A 381 -2.30 -25.04 -36.04
C LEU A 381 -1.09 -25.86 -35.58
N PRO A 382 -0.10 -25.27 -34.87
CA PRO A 382 1.07 -26.02 -34.43
C PRO A 382 0.74 -27.02 -33.32
N LEU A 383 1.70 -27.89 -33.02
CA LEU A 383 1.64 -28.85 -31.91
C LEU A 383 1.28 -28.22 -30.57
N ALA A 384 0.62 -29.02 -29.73
CA ALA A 384 0.18 -28.60 -28.40
C ALA A 384 1.33 -28.07 -27.54
N CYS A 385 2.51 -28.70 -27.60
CA CYS A 385 3.72 -28.21 -26.93
C CYS A 385 4.08 -26.78 -27.34
N LEU A 386 4.13 -26.49 -28.65
CA LEU A 386 4.48 -25.15 -29.15
C LEU A 386 3.40 -24.13 -28.83
N ARG A 387 2.12 -24.51 -28.85
CA ARG A 387 1.01 -23.64 -28.40
C ARG A 387 1.11 -23.34 -26.90
N ALA A 388 1.47 -24.32 -26.08
CA ALA A 388 1.66 -24.11 -24.64
C ALA A 388 2.82 -23.15 -24.35
N ILE A 389 3.91 -23.25 -25.11
CA ILE A 389 5.05 -22.31 -25.03
C ILE A 389 4.62 -20.91 -25.49
N ASP A 390 3.91 -20.80 -26.61
CA ASP A 390 3.41 -19.52 -27.12
C ASP A 390 2.44 -18.86 -26.13
N LEU A 391 1.52 -19.64 -25.55
CA LEU A 391 0.60 -19.15 -24.51
C LEU A 391 1.36 -18.66 -23.28
N ALA A 392 2.32 -19.43 -22.77
CA ALA A 392 3.15 -19.01 -21.63
C ALA A 392 3.90 -17.71 -21.92
N ASN A 393 4.31 -17.48 -23.16
CA ASN A 393 5.06 -16.28 -23.57
C ASN A 393 4.14 -15.06 -23.75
N ARG A 394 2.90 -15.25 -24.21
CA ARG A 394 1.95 -14.15 -24.49
C ARG A 394 1.05 -13.80 -23.31
N GLU A 395 0.46 -14.81 -22.69
CA GLU A 395 -0.56 -14.67 -21.64
C GLU A 395 -0.37 -15.79 -20.59
N PRO A 396 0.70 -15.68 -19.78
CA PRO A 396 0.98 -16.68 -18.76
C PRO A 396 -0.12 -16.72 -17.69
N ALA A 397 -0.34 -17.89 -17.09
CA ALA A 397 -1.30 -18.03 -15.99
C ALA A 397 -0.97 -17.12 -14.78
N SER A 398 0.29 -16.75 -14.60
CA SER A 398 0.78 -15.83 -13.57
C SER A 398 0.73 -14.35 -13.98
N LEU A 399 0.10 -13.99 -15.11
CA LEU A 399 0.09 -12.62 -15.63
C LEU A 399 -0.47 -11.61 -14.62
N ASP A 400 -1.53 -11.95 -13.89
CA ASP A 400 -2.12 -11.05 -12.89
C ASP A 400 -1.18 -10.78 -11.70
N ASP A 401 -0.36 -11.77 -11.33
CA ASP A 401 0.64 -11.66 -10.28
C ASP A 401 1.86 -10.86 -10.75
N ILE A 402 2.25 -11.02 -12.02
CA ILE A 402 3.29 -10.20 -12.67
C ILE A 402 2.82 -8.74 -12.72
N ARG A 403 1.59 -8.51 -13.18
CA ARG A 403 0.97 -7.17 -13.22
C ARG A 403 0.92 -6.54 -11.84
N ALA A 404 0.47 -7.28 -10.82
CA ALA A 404 0.42 -6.78 -9.44
C ALA A 404 1.82 -6.37 -8.93
N ARG A 405 2.85 -7.19 -9.15
CA ARG A 405 4.24 -6.84 -8.81
C ARG A 405 4.70 -5.57 -9.51
N LEU A 406 4.46 -5.44 -10.82
CA LEU A 406 4.82 -4.26 -11.60
C LEU A 406 4.10 -2.99 -11.11
N ASP A 407 2.78 -3.07 -10.85
CA ASP A 407 1.99 -1.95 -10.34
C ASP A 407 2.44 -1.50 -8.94
N HIS A 408 2.92 -2.43 -8.12
CA HIS A 408 3.51 -2.14 -6.81
C HIS A 408 5.01 -1.79 -6.85
N GLY A 409 5.63 -1.77 -8.03
CA GLY A 409 7.03 -1.37 -8.22
C GLY A 409 8.07 -2.47 -8.00
N ASP A 410 7.63 -3.71 -7.76
CA ASP A 410 8.48 -4.90 -7.65
C ASP A 410 8.85 -5.45 -9.04
N THR A 411 9.64 -4.68 -9.78
CA THR A 411 10.13 -5.10 -11.11
C THR A 411 11.05 -6.30 -11.01
N VAL A 412 11.83 -6.42 -9.93
CA VAL A 412 12.78 -7.53 -9.74
C VAL A 412 12.01 -8.84 -9.55
N GLY A 413 11.01 -8.86 -8.66
CA GLY A 413 10.16 -10.03 -8.48
C GLY A 413 9.32 -10.37 -9.71
N ALA A 414 8.80 -9.35 -10.42
CA ALA A 414 8.08 -9.58 -11.67
C ALA A 414 8.95 -10.26 -12.73
N LEU A 415 10.19 -9.78 -12.92
CA LEU A 415 11.14 -10.38 -13.86
C LEU A 415 11.60 -11.76 -13.41
N ALA A 416 11.82 -11.98 -12.11
CA ALA A 416 12.16 -13.31 -11.59
C ALA A 416 11.09 -14.36 -11.93
N VAL A 417 9.79 -14.02 -11.81
CA VAL A 417 8.68 -14.90 -12.22
C VAL A 417 8.69 -15.17 -13.73
N VAL A 418 8.99 -14.15 -14.55
CA VAL A 418 9.10 -14.31 -16.01
C VAL A 418 10.30 -15.19 -16.39
N GLU A 419 11.44 -14.98 -15.75
CA GLU A 419 12.67 -15.76 -15.96
C GLU A 419 12.49 -17.22 -15.50
N GLU A 420 11.80 -17.47 -14.40
CA GLU A 420 11.45 -18.83 -13.96
C GLU A 420 10.52 -19.51 -14.98
N LEU A 421 9.55 -18.78 -15.52
CA LEU A 421 8.55 -19.32 -16.43
C LEU A 421 9.09 -19.58 -17.85
N LEU A 422 9.87 -18.65 -18.40
CA LEU A 422 10.28 -18.64 -19.80
C LEU A 422 11.78 -18.87 -19.99
N GLY A 423 12.57 -18.64 -18.94
CA GLY A 423 14.02 -18.60 -18.98
C GLY A 423 14.58 -17.20 -19.26
N ALA A 424 15.76 -16.92 -18.72
CA ALA A 424 16.42 -15.61 -18.80
C ALA A 424 16.86 -15.19 -20.21
N ALA A 425 16.96 -16.13 -21.15
CA ALA A 425 17.30 -15.87 -22.55
C ALA A 425 16.06 -15.85 -23.47
N ALA A 426 14.85 -15.94 -22.92
CA ALA A 426 13.64 -15.96 -23.71
C ALA A 426 13.39 -14.63 -24.45
N ALA A 427 13.17 -14.72 -25.76
CA ALA A 427 12.63 -13.61 -26.53
C ALA A 427 11.13 -13.47 -26.26
N LEU A 428 10.69 -12.30 -25.80
CA LEU A 428 9.28 -12.00 -25.58
C LEU A 428 8.56 -11.78 -26.92
N ARG A 429 7.54 -12.60 -27.16
CA ARG A 429 6.61 -12.50 -28.28
C ARG A 429 5.55 -11.44 -27.98
N GLY A 430 4.86 -10.98 -29.04
CA GLY A 430 3.76 -10.03 -28.89
C GLY A 430 2.58 -10.64 -28.14
N GLY A 431 2.10 -9.96 -27.10
CA GLY A 431 1.01 -10.41 -26.25
C GLY A 431 0.95 -9.62 -24.94
N ALA A 432 -0.02 -9.95 -24.10
CA ALA A 432 -0.32 -9.21 -22.88
C ALA A 432 0.89 -9.09 -21.93
N LEU A 433 1.71 -10.15 -21.79
CA LEU A 433 2.92 -10.10 -20.96
C LEU A 433 3.90 -9.00 -21.42
N ARG A 434 4.16 -8.95 -22.74
CA ARG A 434 5.06 -7.95 -23.31
C ARG A 434 4.48 -6.54 -23.18
N ASP A 435 3.19 -6.37 -23.42
CA ASP A 435 2.49 -5.09 -23.30
C ASP A 435 2.56 -4.52 -21.86
N GLU A 436 2.43 -5.37 -20.84
CA GLU A 436 2.58 -4.99 -19.44
C GLU A 436 4.01 -4.54 -19.10
N LEU A 437 5.02 -5.28 -19.57
CA LEU A 437 6.43 -4.94 -19.36
C LEU A 437 6.82 -3.64 -20.07
N GLU A 438 6.37 -3.45 -21.32
CA GLU A 438 6.56 -2.21 -22.08
C GLU A 438 5.86 -1.02 -21.41
N THR A 439 4.62 -1.22 -20.91
CA THR A 439 3.88 -0.20 -20.15
C THR A 439 4.60 0.19 -18.87
N ALA A 440 5.09 -0.78 -18.11
CA ALA A 440 5.86 -0.52 -16.88
C ALA A 440 7.17 0.23 -17.18
N ALA A 441 7.88 -0.13 -18.25
CA ALA A 441 9.08 0.56 -18.69
C ALA A 441 8.79 2.02 -19.10
N ALA A 442 7.75 2.24 -19.90
CA ALA A 442 7.32 3.57 -20.32
C ALA A 442 6.97 4.46 -19.12
N ARG A 443 6.18 3.95 -18.17
CA ARG A 443 5.84 4.67 -16.92
C ARG A 443 7.09 5.07 -16.14
N ARG A 444 8.10 4.19 -16.05
CA ARG A 444 9.37 4.50 -15.37
C ARG A 444 10.14 5.63 -16.05
N VAL A 445 10.13 5.69 -17.38
CA VAL A 445 10.71 6.83 -18.13
C VAL A 445 9.94 8.11 -17.83
N THR A 446 8.60 8.09 -17.88
CA THR A 446 7.77 9.24 -17.52
C THR A 446 8.04 9.74 -16.11
N TYR A 447 8.17 8.83 -15.14
CA TYR A 447 8.54 9.17 -13.78
C TYR A 447 9.92 9.83 -13.70
N GLY A 448 10.92 9.29 -14.39
CA GLY A 448 12.26 9.88 -14.47
C GLY A 448 12.24 11.31 -15.02
N LEU A 449 11.50 11.55 -16.10
CA LEU A 449 11.32 12.89 -16.68
C LEU A 449 10.61 13.85 -15.72
N TYR A 450 9.60 13.38 -14.99
CA TYR A 450 8.93 14.15 -13.94
C TYR A 450 9.91 14.53 -12.82
N ARG A 451 10.70 13.58 -12.34
CA ARG A 451 11.70 13.77 -11.27
C ARG A 451 12.79 14.75 -11.66
N ALA A 452 13.23 14.72 -12.92
CA ALA A 452 14.22 15.65 -13.46
C ALA A 452 13.65 17.06 -13.73
N GLY A 453 12.34 17.28 -13.55
CA GLY A 453 11.69 18.55 -13.92
C GLY A 453 11.60 18.77 -15.43
N LEU A 454 11.88 17.74 -16.23
CA LEU A 454 11.88 17.76 -17.70
C LEU A 454 10.52 17.43 -18.32
N ALA A 455 9.54 17.08 -17.48
CA ALA A 455 8.15 16.98 -17.91
C ALA A 455 7.61 18.38 -18.24
N GLY A 456 7.72 18.75 -19.52
CA GLY A 456 7.29 20.05 -20.04
C GLY A 456 5.83 20.36 -19.76
N ARG A 457 5.53 21.65 -19.55
CA ARG A 457 4.16 22.18 -19.43
C ARG A 457 3.44 22.07 -20.80
N GLY A 458 2.89 20.90 -21.13
CA GLY A 458 2.04 20.62 -22.31
C GLY A 458 0.66 20.08 -21.89
N PRO A 459 -0.38 20.17 -22.73
CA PRO A 459 -1.77 20.20 -22.28
C PRO A 459 -2.24 18.84 -21.74
N LEU A 460 -2.33 18.72 -20.41
CA LEU A 460 -3.03 17.62 -19.76
C LEU A 460 -4.55 17.77 -19.94
N LYS A 461 -5.12 17.26 -21.04
CA LYS A 461 -6.50 16.73 -21.07
C LYS A 461 -6.69 15.73 -22.23
N ASP A 462 -6.41 14.46 -21.97
CA ASP A 462 -7.25 13.39 -22.51
C ASP A 462 -7.94 12.71 -21.34
N LYS A 463 -9.19 13.12 -21.10
CA LYS A 463 -10.10 12.31 -20.31
C LYS A 463 -10.49 11.12 -21.19
N PRO A 464 -10.39 9.87 -20.71
CA PRO A 464 -11.02 8.76 -21.42
C PRO A 464 -12.52 9.08 -21.58
N PRO A 465 -13.14 8.76 -22.72
CA PRO A 465 -14.56 9.02 -22.92
C PRO A 465 -15.34 8.24 -21.84
N ARG A 466 -16.02 8.99 -20.97
CA ARG A 466 -17.05 8.44 -20.10
C ARG A 466 -18.08 7.76 -20.99
N ARG A 467 -18.09 6.43 -21.02
CA ARG A 467 -19.26 5.67 -21.49
C ARG A 467 -20.44 6.08 -20.61
N ARG A 468 -21.27 7.00 -21.13
CA ARG A 468 -22.59 7.27 -20.60
C ARG A 468 -23.39 5.99 -20.82
N ALA A 469 -23.65 5.24 -19.75
CA ALA A 469 -24.75 4.28 -19.75
C ALA A 469 -26.03 5.08 -20.02
N GLY A 470 -26.53 5.00 -21.24
CA GLY A 470 -27.81 5.57 -21.63
C GLY A 470 -28.90 4.86 -20.83
N ARG A 471 -29.55 5.59 -19.92
CA ARG A 471 -30.88 5.23 -19.46
C ARG A 471 -31.83 5.44 -20.63
N SER A 472 -32.09 4.36 -21.36
CA SER A 472 -33.30 4.23 -22.16
C SER A 472 -34.50 4.37 -21.21
N ARG A 473 -35.27 5.45 -21.38
CA ARG A 473 -36.64 5.56 -20.91
C ARG A 473 -37.51 4.86 -21.94
N THR A 474 -38.05 3.70 -21.60
CA THR A 474 -39.29 3.22 -22.22
C THR A 474 -40.47 3.93 -21.60
N ARG A 475 -41.45 4.20 -22.47
CA ARG A 475 -42.56 5.17 -22.39
C ARG A 475 -43.37 5.15 -21.11
#